data_AF-A0A4V3RBY4-F1
#
_entry.id   AF-A0A4V3RBY4-F1
#
_cell.length_a   1.000
_cell.length_b   1.000
_cell.length_c   1.000
_cell.angle_alpha   90.00
_cell.angle_beta   90.00
_cell.angle_gamma   90.00
#
_symmetry.space_group_name_H-M   'P 1'
#
loop_
_entity.id
_entity.type
_entity.pdbx_description
1 polymer ?
#
loop_
_entity_poly.entity_id
_entity_poly.type
_entity_poly.pdbx_seq_one_letter_code
_entity_poly.pdbx_strand_id
1 'polypeptide(L)'
;MRPIRNIEDIGNLKTDEKLIECLNGEVNYYRFLCLHPRNDEYVILLNHCEEPKRFYVKSIIDRFYTDYTTRDIITYKRDYALEQVKFCEQALSEFDKEGKI
;
A
#
# COMPACT_ATOMS: atom_id res chain seq x y z
N MET A 1 -2.44 11.25 -3.78
CA MET A 1 -2.05 9.85 -4.06
C MET A 1 -2.97 9.27 -5.13
N ARG A 2 -2.42 8.77 -6.23
CA ARG A 2 -3.16 8.11 -7.31
C ARG A 2 -3.00 6.59 -7.18
N PRO A 3 -4.07 5.81 -6.99
CA PRO A 3 -3.97 4.35 -6.92
C PRO A 3 -3.64 3.76 -8.30
N ILE A 4 -2.89 2.67 -8.31
CA ILE A 4 -2.77 1.76 -9.46
C ILE A 4 -4.05 0.92 -9.50
N ARG A 5 -4.90 1.10 -10.52
CA ARG A 5 -6.23 0.46 -10.57
C ARG A 5 -6.31 -0.73 -11.51
N ASN A 6 -5.41 -0.81 -12.48
CA ASN A 6 -5.48 -1.83 -13.51
C ASN A 6 -4.09 -2.09 -14.13
N ILE A 7 -4.04 -3.05 -15.04
CA ILE A 7 -2.81 -3.45 -15.74
C ILE A 7 -2.29 -2.33 -16.66
N GLU A 8 -3.19 -1.49 -17.20
CA GLU A 8 -2.82 -0.36 -18.05
C GLU A 8 -2.05 0.71 -17.27
N ASP A 9 -2.48 1.03 -16.05
CA ASP A 9 -1.74 1.93 -15.15
C ASP A 9 -0.30 1.41 -14.92
N ILE A 10 -0.13 0.09 -14.75
CA ILE A 10 1.18 -0.54 -14.56
C ILE A 10 2.02 -0.47 -15.84
N GLY A 11 1.42 -0.72 -17.01
CA GLY A 11 2.09 -0.62 -18.30
C GLY A 11 2.55 0.80 -18.65
N ASN A 12 1.91 1.81 -18.05
CA ASN A 12 2.26 3.22 -18.22
C ASN A 12 3.33 3.73 -17.25
N LEU A 13 3.76 2.90 -16.28
CA LEU A 13 4.81 3.28 -15.33
C LEU A 13 6.13 3.49 -16.05
N LYS A 14 6.80 4.59 -15.70
CA LYS A 14 8.15 4.88 -16.19
C LYS A 14 9.18 4.26 -15.26
N THR A 15 10.32 3.85 -15.82
CA THR A 15 11.47 3.46 -14.99
C THR A 15 11.80 4.57 -14.00
N ASP A 16 12.09 4.18 -12.76
CA ASP A 16 12.33 5.04 -11.60
C ASP A 16 11.13 5.83 -11.07
N GLU A 17 9.94 5.62 -11.64
CA GLU A 17 8.71 6.21 -11.11
C GLU A 17 8.51 5.75 -9.66
N LYS A 18 8.24 6.72 -8.78
CA LYS A 18 8.11 6.48 -7.34
C LYS A 18 6.74 5.93 -7.03
N LEU A 19 6.71 4.84 -6.27
CA LEU A 19 5.50 4.24 -5.75
C LEU A 19 5.57 4.13 -4.24
N ILE A 20 4.41 4.20 -3.60
CA ILE A 20 4.23 3.76 -2.24
C ILE A 20 3.26 2.60 -2.19
N GLU A 21 3.51 1.69 -1.27
CA GLU A 21 2.58 0.66 -0.85
C GLU A 21 2.02 1.06 0.50
N CYS A 22 0.70 1.11 0.60
CA CYS A 22 0.00 1.36 1.85
C CYS A 22 -0.54 0.03 2.36
N LEU A 23 -0.01 -0.47 3.49
CA LEU A 23 -0.41 -1.76 4.04
C LEU A 23 -0.41 -1.71 5.58
N ASN A 24 -1.56 -1.98 6.18
CA ASN A 24 -1.73 -2.07 7.64
C ASN A 24 -1.18 -0.84 8.40
N GLY A 25 -1.44 0.37 7.88
CA GLY A 25 -0.96 1.62 8.48
C GLY A 25 0.51 1.94 8.20
N GLU A 26 1.23 1.01 7.58
CA GLU A 26 2.60 1.23 7.12
C GLU A 26 2.66 1.69 5.67
N VAL A 27 3.73 2.42 5.37
CA VAL A 27 4.02 2.95 4.04
C VAL A 27 5.40 2.49 3.63
N ASN A 28 5.46 1.60 2.64
CA ASN A 28 6.70 1.13 2.05
C ASN A 28 6.98 1.89 0.75
N TYR A 29 8.24 2.25 0.54
CA TYR A 29 8.66 3.02 -0.63
C TYR A 29 9.32 2.14 -1.67
N TYR A 30 8.94 2.37 -2.92
CA TYR A 30 9.47 1.65 -4.06
C TYR A 30 9.73 2.57 -5.25
N ARG A 31 10.54 2.08 -6.19
CA ARG A 31 10.67 2.63 -7.54
C ARG A 31 10.37 1.55 -8.56
N PHE A 32 9.66 1.89 -9.64
CA PHE A 32 9.42 0.95 -10.72
C PHE A 32 10.73 0.67 -11.48
N LEU A 33 11.09 -0.61 -11.60
CA LEU A 33 12.22 -1.00 -12.44
C LEU A 33 11.73 -1.34 -13.84
N CYS A 34 10.91 -2.40 -13.94
CA CYS A 34 10.36 -2.89 -15.19
C CYS A 34 9.26 -3.94 -14.95
N LEU A 35 8.48 -4.23 -16.00
CA LEU A 35 7.76 -5.50 -16.11
C LEU A 35 8.77 -6.64 -16.24
N HIS A 36 8.49 -7.79 -15.62
CA HIS A 36 9.43 -8.88 -15.59
C HIS A 36 9.64 -9.45 -17.02
N PRO A 37 10.89 -9.53 -17.51
CA PRO A 37 11.18 -9.69 -18.95
C PRO A 37 10.82 -11.06 -19.54
N ARG A 38 10.52 -12.05 -18.69
CA ARG A 38 10.18 -13.43 -19.11
C ARG A 38 8.81 -13.90 -18.62
N ASN A 39 8.11 -13.07 -17.84
CA ASN A 39 6.83 -13.43 -17.24
C ASN A 39 6.06 -12.15 -16.96
N ASP A 40 5.07 -11.87 -17.79
CA ASP A 40 4.25 -10.65 -17.77
C ASP A 40 3.29 -10.58 -16.58
N GLU A 41 3.12 -11.68 -15.83
CA GLU A 41 2.36 -11.67 -14.58
C GLU A 41 3.09 -10.99 -13.43
N TYR A 42 4.36 -10.63 -13.59
CA TYR A 42 5.18 -10.03 -12.55
C TYR A 42 5.73 -8.66 -12.93
N VAL A 43 5.84 -7.80 -11.91
CA VAL A 43 6.52 -6.52 -11.96
C VAL A 43 7.71 -6.54 -11.00
N ILE A 44 8.79 -5.89 -11.38
CA ILE A 44 9.97 -5.70 -10.54
C ILE A 44 9.99 -4.26 -10.04
N LEU A 45 9.98 -4.11 -8.72
CA LEU A 45 10.10 -2.83 -8.03
C LEU A 45 11.38 -2.84 -7.20
N LEU A 46 12.09 -1.73 -7.14
CA LEU A 46 13.23 -1.55 -6.23
C LEU A 46 12.71 -1.03 -4.89
N ASN A 47 13.09 -1.65 -3.78
CA ASN A 47 12.76 -1.13 -2.45
C ASN A 47 13.68 0.07 -2.09
N HIS A 48 13.52 0.60 -0.87
CA HIS A 48 14.35 1.71 -0.37
C HIS A 48 15.86 1.40 -0.30
N CYS A 49 16.26 0.13 -0.28
CA CYS A 49 17.66 -0.32 -0.34
C CYS A 49 18.13 -0.62 -1.78
N GLU A 50 17.33 -0.26 -2.79
CA GLU A 50 17.59 -0.58 -4.21
C GLU A 50 17.63 -2.07 -4.52
N GLU A 51 17.08 -2.91 -3.64
CA GLU A 51 16.96 -4.34 -3.89
C GLU A 51 15.73 -4.61 -4.78
N PRO A 52 15.88 -5.42 -5.84
CA PRO A 52 14.74 -5.80 -6.66
C PRO A 52 13.81 -6.75 -5.88
N LYS A 53 12.55 -6.35 -5.78
CA LYS A 53 11.45 -7.14 -5.26
C LYS A 53 10.48 -7.44 -6.38
N ARG A 54 10.08 -8.70 -6.46
CA ARG A 54 9.15 -9.19 -7.47
C ARG A 54 7.74 -9.23 -6.88
N PHE A 55 6.79 -8.60 -7.55
CA PHE A 55 5.38 -8.62 -7.18
C PHE A 55 4.55 -9.18 -8.31
N TYR A 56 3.45 -9.86 -7.99
CA TYR A 56 2.46 -10.24 -8.97
C TYR A 56 1.70 -8.98 -9.41
N VAL A 57 1.45 -8.79 -10.70
CA VAL A 57 0.78 -7.60 -11.26
C VAL A 57 -0.58 -7.38 -10.57
N LYS A 58 -1.38 -8.43 -10.36
CA LYS A 58 -2.67 -8.27 -9.68
C LYS A 58 -2.53 -7.89 -8.20
N SER A 59 -1.40 -8.19 -7.56
CA SER A 59 -1.17 -7.87 -6.15
C SER A 59 -0.83 -6.40 -5.89
N ILE A 60 -0.42 -5.66 -6.93
CA ILE A 60 -0.11 -4.24 -6.80
C ILE A 60 -1.32 -3.33 -7.05
N ILE A 61 -2.35 -3.85 -7.73
CA ILE A 61 -3.62 -3.15 -7.96
C ILE A 61 -4.29 -2.86 -6.60
N ASP A 62 -4.80 -1.64 -6.45
CA ASP A 62 -5.46 -1.10 -5.25
C ASP A 62 -4.61 -1.05 -3.97
N ARG A 63 -3.37 -1.55 -4.02
CA ARG A 63 -2.40 -1.56 -2.90
C ARG A 63 -1.29 -0.53 -3.07
N PHE A 64 -0.91 -0.23 -4.31
CA PHE A 64 0.16 0.70 -4.64
C PHE A 64 -0.38 2.01 -5.20
N TYR A 65 0.36 3.09 -4.94
CA TYR A 65 0.01 4.44 -5.33
C TYR A 65 1.21 5.18 -5.92
N THR A 66 0.95 6.00 -6.93
CA THR A 66 1.87 7.01 -7.48
C THR A 66 1.36 8.41 -7.13
N ASP A 67 2.05 9.46 -7.59
CA ASP A 67 1.63 10.87 -7.47
C ASP A 67 1.09 11.22 -6.06
N TYR A 68 1.94 10.97 -5.07
CA TYR A 68 1.64 11.16 -3.67
C TYR A 68 2.45 12.32 -3.09
N THR A 69 1.87 12.99 -2.12
CA THR A 69 2.53 14.01 -1.32
C THR A 69 2.82 13.49 0.09
N THR A 70 3.70 14.18 0.82
CA THR A 70 3.91 13.91 2.24
C THR A 70 2.61 14.04 3.05
N ARG A 71 1.71 14.96 2.65
CA ARG A 71 0.40 15.13 3.30
C ARG A 71 -0.49 13.90 3.10
N ASP A 72 -0.46 13.29 1.92
CA ASP A 72 -1.21 12.06 1.65
C ASP A 72 -0.76 10.91 2.56
N ILE A 73 0.56 10.74 2.73
CA ILE A 73 1.15 9.72 3.61
C ILE A 73 0.73 9.95 5.07
N ILE A 74 0.84 11.20 5.55
CA ILE A 74 0.43 11.55 6.92
C ILE A 74 -1.06 11.28 7.12
N THR A 75 -1.89 11.62 6.12
CA THR A 75 -3.34 11.41 6.17
C THR A 75 -3.67 9.92 6.25
N TYR A 76 -3.05 9.08 5.41
CA TYR A 76 -3.21 7.63 5.45
C TYR A 76 -2.87 7.05 6.84
N LYS A 77 -1.69 7.39 7.38
CA LYS A 77 -1.26 6.87 8.69
C LYS A 77 -2.20 7.30 9.81
N ARG A 78 -2.63 8.56 9.80
CA ARG A 78 -3.58 9.11 10.78
C ARG A 78 -4.92 8.39 10.72
N ASP A 79 -5.48 8.25 9.52
CA ASP A 79 -6.82 7.71 9.34
C ASP A 79 -6.85 6.22 9.72
N TYR A 80 -5.82 5.45 9.35
CA TYR A 80 -5.65 4.07 9.83
C TYR A 80 -5.56 3.99 11.35
N ALA A 81 -4.73 4.82 11.99
CA ALA A 81 -4.61 4.82 13.46
C ALA A 81 -5.93 5.15 14.14
N LEU A 82 -6.72 6.09 13.60
CA LEU A 82 -8.05 6.42 14.12
C LEU A 82 -9.04 5.26 13.97
N GLU A 83 -9.00 4.51 12.87
CA GLU A 83 -9.80 3.30 12.69
C GLU A 83 -9.42 2.23 13.72
N GLN A 84 -8.13 2.03 13.98
CA GLN A 84 -7.67 1.07 15.00
C GLN A 84 -8.11 1.47 16.41
N VAL A 85 -8.09 2.76 16.74
CA VAL A 85 -8.62 3.26 18.02
C VAL A 85 -10.11 2.94 18.14
N LYS A 86 -10.92 3.25 17.12
CA LYS A 86 -12.37 2.95 17.11
C LYS A 86 -12.65 1.46 17.26
N PHE A 87 -11.88 0.62 16.58
CA PHE A 87 -11.99 -0.84 16.69
C PHE A 87 -11.73 -1.30 18.13
N CYS A 88 -10.67 -0.81 18.77
CA CYS A 88 -10.35 -1.12 20.16
C CYS A 88 -11.43 -0.61 21.14
N GLU A 89 -11.92 0.62 20.95
CA GLU A 89 -13.00 1.18 21.78
C GLU A 89 -14.28 0.35 21.68
N GLN A 90 -14.63 -0.12 20.48
CA GLN A 90 -15.77 -1.01 20.29
C GLN A 90 -15.56 -2.35 20.99
N ALA A 91 -14.40 -2.99 20.80
CA ALA A 91 -14.08 -4.25 21.45
C ALA A 91 -14.17 -4.14 22.99
N LEU A 92 -13.62 -3.07 23.58
CA LEU A 92 -13.73 -2.79 25.01
C LEU A 92 -15.19 -2.65 25.46
N SER A 93 -16.01 -1.93 24.69
CA SER A 93 -17.44 -1.77 25.01
C SER A 93 -18.21 -3.10 25.01
N GLU A 94 -17.83 -4.05 24.15
CA GLU A 94 -18.42 -5.39 24.09
C GLU A 94 -17.99 -6.23 25.30
N PHE A 95 -16.69 -6.22 25.66
CA PHE A 95 -16.18 -6.88 26.86
C PHE A 95 -16.84 -6.38 28.16
N ASP A 96 -16.99 -5.05 28.31
CA ASP A 96 -17.60 -4.45 29.51
C ASP A 96 -19.09 -4.83 29.68
N LYS A 97 -19.78 -5.20 28.60
CA LYS A 97 -21.16 -5.70 28.66
C LYS A 97 -21.22 -7.16 29.11
N GLU A 98 -20.26 -7.99 28.69
CA GLU A 98 -20.18 -9.40 29.07
C GLU A 98 -19.77 -9.60 30.53
N GLY A 99 -18.94 -8.73 31.09
CA GLY A 99 -18.51 -8.79 32.50
C GLY A 99 -19.53 -8.33 33.54
N LYS A 100 -20.75 -7.93 33.12
CA LYS A 100 -21.84 -7.45 34.01
C LYS A 100 -22.92 -8.50 34.29
N ILE A 101 -22.60 -9.78 34.17
CA ILE A 101 -23.50 -10.91 34.52
C ILE A 101 -23.23 -11.37 35.95
#